data_AF-X1DFX6-F1
#
_entry.id   AF-X1DFX6-F1
#
_cell.length_a   1.000
_cell.length_b   1.000
_cell.length_c   1.000
_cell.angle_alpha   90.00
_cell.angle_beta   90.00
_cell.angle_gamma   90.00
#
_symmetry.space_group_name_H-M   'P 1'
#
loop_
_entity.id
_entity.type
_entity.pdbx_description
1 polymer ?
#
loop_
_entity_poly.entity_id
_entity_poly.type
_entity_poly.pdbx_seq_one_letter_code
_entity_poly.pdbx_strand_id
1 'polypeptide(L)'
;MKRQLPKVAYFCMEYGLDNSFKIYSGGLGILAGDYLKGAKDNNMPVVGIGIKWKQGYVEQRIDEKGNLYDCFRNYDYDFLEDTGIKVRVKIRQSNVYCKVWKVDCFGNADLYLLDTDIKENSDRWITGRLYGGFAEERIAQEIVLGIGGVRALRALNIPVNIYHFNDGHAVFTGLELMNEKINAGMSFDEAWESTRKEIVFTTHTPVKAGNEKHSIETLVYMGANLGFSVEQMSRIGGIPFNMTVAALRLSRKSNAVAELHTQTANRMWAKIKNRSKIIGITNAIHIGTWVDKRMRKKFVNLDEMWNNHIEIKKELINFVERRCGVRLNLNTLLIGFSRRAASYKRSDLIFKDEKRLEKYLKDGKVQIIFSGKAHPLDIKGKKIVLNLVEMSRKYSNSVVFMENYDMEIGQMLTRGCDVWLNNPRRLNEA
;
A
#
# COMPACT_ATOMS: atom_id res chain seq x y z
N MET A 1 12.44 15.76 -32.43
CA MET A 1 11.10 15.35 -31.92
C MET A 1 11.21 15.05 -30.44
N LYS A 2 10.36 15.61 -29.58
CA LYS A 2 10.29 15.18 -28.17
C LYS A 2 9.87 13.71 -28.16
N ARG A 3 10.67 12.84 -27.56
CA ARG A 3 10.38 11.40 -27.46
C ARG A 3 9.06 11.22 -26.70
N GLN A 4 8.03 10.72 -27.37
CA GLN A 4 6.75 10.41 -26.72
C GLN A 4 6.98 9.31 -25.68
N LEU A 5 6.62 9.58 -24.44
CA LEU A 5 6.75 8.61 -23.35
C LEU A 5 5.66 7.51 -23.49
N PRO A 6 5.98 6.24 -23.18
CA PRO A 6 5.00 5.17 -23.21
C PRO A 6 3.91 5.41 -22.14
N LYS A 7 2.65 5.10 -22.48
CA LYS A 7 1.56 5.14 -21.50
C LYS A 7 1.65 3.93 -20.57
N VAL A 8 1.64 4.19 -19.26
CA VAL A 8 1.83 3.18 -18.20
C VAL A 8 0.52 2.97 -17.45
N ALA A 9 0.08 1.73 -17.34
CA ALA A 9 -0.96 1.34 -16.39
C ALA A 9 -0.32 0.78 -15.13
N TYR A 10 -0.53 1.46 -14.00
CA TYR A 10 0.01 1.10 -12.70
C TYR A 10 -1.05 0.33 -11.91
N PHE A 11 -0.77 -0.93 -11.59
CA PHE A 11 -1.70 -1.82 -10.90
C PHE A 11 -1.31 -1.95 -9.44
N CYS A 12 -2.25 -1.64 -8.55
CA CYS A 12 -2.06 -1.79 -7.11
C CYS A 12 -3.37 -2.15 -6.40
N MET A 13 -3.25 -2.91 -5.31
CA MET A 13 -4.38 -3.23 -4.42
C MET A 13 -4.85 -2.02 -3.61
N GLU A 14 -4.01 -0.99 -3.43
CA GLU A 14 -4.29 0.13 -2.53
C GLU A 14 -3.73 1.46 -3.02
N TYR A 15 -4.43 2.56 -2.68
CA TYR A 15 -4.03 3.92 -3.01
C TYR A 15 -4.33 4.90 -1.87
N GLY A 16 -3.29 5.47 -1.27
CA GLY A 16 -3.40 6.50 -0.23
C GLY A 16 -3.49 7.89 -0.85
N LEU A 17 -4.68 8.29 -1.29
CA LEU A 17 -4.89 9.59 -1.96
C LEU A 17 -5.30 10.70 -0.99
N ASP A 18 -6.23 10.41 -0.08
CA ASP A 18 -6.79 11.39 0.84
C ASP A 18 -7.30 10.70 2.12
N ASN A 19 -7.42 11.44 3.22
CA ASN A 19 -7.92 10.88 4.47
C ASN A 19 -9.37 10.40 4.35
N SER A 20 -10.21 11.07 3.55
CA SER A 20 -11.60 10.67 3.32
C SER A 20 -11.73 9.36 2.52
N PHE A 21 -10.68 8.95 1.80
CA PHE A 21 -10.76 7.80 0.89
C PHE A 21 -10.04 6.57 1.45
N LYS A 22 -10.81 5.64 2.04
CA LYS A 22 -10.28 4.48 2.79
C LYS A 22 -9.98 3.28 1.90
N ILE A 23 -9.21 3.46 0.83
CA ILE A 23 -8.76 2.36 -0.06
C ILE A 23 -7.26 2.03 0.09
N TYR A 24 -6.72 2.22 1.30
CA TYR A 24 -5.33 1.88 1.63
C TYR A 24 -5.20 1.35 3.06
N SER A 25 -4.06 0.70 3.32
CA SER A 25 -3.71 0.05 4.59
C SER A 25 -2.39 0.56 5.16
N GLY A 26 -1.43 0.93 4.32
CA GLY A 26 -0.07 1.24 4.77
C GLY A 26 0.82 1.87 3.71
N GLY A 27 2.14 1.71 3.90
CA GLY A 27 3.16 2.43 3.12
C GLY A 27 3.15 2.13 1.61
N LEU A 28 2.71 0.94 1.20
CA LEU A 28 2.60 0.59 -0.22
C LEU A 28 1.47 1.40 -0.89
N GLY A 29 0.29 1.48 -0.25
CA GLY A 29 -0.79 2.36 -0.68
C GLY A 29 -0.43 3.84 -0.66
N ILE A 30 0.25 4.31 0.40
CA ILE A 30 0.75 5.70 0.45
C ILE A 30 1.66 6.01 -0.74
N LEU A 31 2.62 5.13 -1.04
CA LEU A 31 3.51 5.28 -2.19
C LEU A 31 2.73 5.29 -3.51
N ALA A 32 1.76 4.40 -3.69
CA ALA A 32 0.93 4.34 -4.88
C ALA A 32 0.15 5.66 -5.10
N GLY A 33 -0.41 6.23 -4.03
CA GLY A 33 -1.09 7.53 -4.09
C GLY A 33 -0.12 8.67 -4.42
N ASP A 34 1.02 8.73 -3.74
CA ASP A 34 2.07 9.72 -4.00
C ASP A 34 2.63 9.63 -5.42
N TYR A 35 2.75 8.41 -5.97
CA TYR A 35 3.18 8.17 -7.33
C TYR A 35 2.18 8.73 -8.35
N LEU A 36 0.87 8.52 -8.15
CA LEU A 36 -0.15 9.08 -9.04
C LEU A 36 -0.23 10.61 -8.96
N LYS A 37 -0.05 11.20 -7.77
CA LYS A 37 0.02 12.66 -7.60
C LYS A 37 1.26 13.25 -8.26
N GLY A 38 2.43 12.66 -8.02
CA GLY A 38 3.67 13.05 -8.69
C GLY A 38 3.58 12.90 -10.22
N ALA A 39 2.93 11.85 -10.72
CA ALA A 39 2.68 11.68 -12.14
C ALA A 39 1.81 12.81 -12.72
N LYS A 40 0.75 13.22 -12.00
CA LYS A 40 -0.11 14.35 -12.39
C LYS A 40 0.67 15.66 -12.45
N ASP A 41 1.39 15.99 -11.38
CA ASP A 41 2.19 17.23 -11.28
C ASP A 41 3.21 17.36 -12.41
N ASN A 42 3.76 16.24 -12.86
CA ASN A 42 4.77 16.19 -13.91
C ASN A 42 4.20 15.87 -15.31
N ASN A 43 2.87 15.81 -15.46
CA ASN A 43 2.20 15.44 -16.72
C ASN A 43 2.70 14.12 -17.34
N MET A 44 2.95 13.12 -16.49
CA MET A 44 3.39 11.80 -16.91
C MET A 44 2.20 10.97 -17.42
N PRO A 45 2.35 10.19 -18.51
CA PRO A 45 1.26 9.39 -19.10
C PRO A 45 1.01 8.11 -18.28
N VAL A 46 0.54 8.27 -17.04
CA VAL A 46 0.25 7.16 -16.12
C VAL A 46 -1.25 7.10 -15.85
N VAL A 47 -1.79 5.90 -15.77
CA VAL A 47 -3.14 5.60 -15.28
C VAL A 47 -3.05 4.58 -14.16
N GLY A 48 -3.74 4.79 -13.05
CA GLY A 48 -3.86 3.83 -11.96
C GLY A 48 -5.00 2.85 -12.20
N ILE A 49 -4.80 1.58 -11.82
CA ILE A 49 -5.80 0.53 -11.77
C ILE A 49 -5.81 -0.08 -10.37
N GLY A 50 -6.99 -0.19 -9.77
CA GLY A 50 -7.16 -0.70 -8.42
C GLY A 50 -8.53 -1.29 -8.14
N ILE A 51 -8.83 -1.50 -6.87
CA ILE A 51 -10.10 -2.02 -6.39
C ILE A 51 -10.78 -0.95 -5.53
N LYS A 52 -12.09 -0.76 -5.73
CA LYS A 52 -12.92 0.00 -4.79
C LYS A 52 -13.26 -0.92 -3.62
N TRP A 53 -12.70 -0.63 -2.44
CA TRP A 53 -12.97 -1.41 -1.23
C TRP A 53 -14.19 -0.88 -0.50
N LYS A 54 -15.21 -1.72 -0.30
CA LYS A 54 -16.41 -1.37 0.47
C LYS A 54 -16.07 -1.00 1.91
N GLN A 55 -15.17 -1.74 2.54
CA GLN A 55 -14.82 -1.57 3.96
C GLN A 55 -13.42 -1.02 4.20
N GLY A 56 -12.67 -0.78 3.13
CA GLY A 56 -11.26 -0.43 3.23
C GLY A 56 -10.44 -1.50 3.92
N TYR A 57 -9.52 -1.08 4.79
CA TYR A 57 -8.71 -1.97 5.62
C TYR A 57 -9.38 -2.25 6.98
N VAL A 58 -8.73 -1.88 8.08
CA VAL A 58 -9.28 -1.96 9.43
C VAL A 58 -9.24 -0.60 10.11
N GLU A 59 -10.31 -0.28 10.82
CA GLU A 59 -10.30 0.74 11.85
C GLU A 59 -10.00 0.09 13.20
N GLN A 60 -9.02 0.61 13.92
CA GLN A 60 -8.73 0.12 15.27
C GLN A 60 -9.13 1.15 16.29
N ARG A 61 -9.80 0.70 17.35
CA ARG A 61 -10.29 1.50 18.46
C ARG A 61 -9.91 0.86 19.78
N ILE A 62 -9.83 1.68 20.82
CA ILE A 62 -9.56 1.23 22.18
C ILE A 62 -10.78 1.54 23.03
N ASP A 63 -11.21 0.59 23.84
CA ASP A 63 -12.30 0.83 24.81
C ASP A 63 -11.78 1.50 26.09
N GLU A 64 -12.69 1.90 26.98
CA GLU A 64 -12.34 2.53 28.26
C GLU A 64 -11.43 1.62 29.12
N LYS A 65 -11.56 0.30 28.99
CA LYS A 65 -10.73 -0.69 29.70
C LYS A 65 -9.33 -0.85 29.09
N GLY A 66 -9.10 -0.38 27.88
CA GLY A 66 -7.81 -0.46 27.17
C GLY A 66 -7.70 -1.62 26.20
N ASN A 67 -8.83 -2.28 25.89
CA ASN A 67 -8.86 -3.37 24.93
C ASN A 67 -8.92 -2.81 23.51
N LEU A 68 -8.13 -3.40 22.63
CA LEU A 68 -8.09 -3.08 21.20
C LEU A 68 -9.14 -3.91 20.46
N TYR A 69 -9.99 -3.26 19.67
CA TYR A 69 -10.96 -3.93 18.79
C TYR A 69 -10.86 -3.42 17.35
N ASP A 70 -11.15 -4.35 16.42
CA ASP A 70 -11.13 -4.10 14.98
C ASP A 70 -12.56 -3.80 14.50
N CYS A 71 -12.74 -2.66 13.82
CA CYS A 71 -13.98 -2.24 13.20
C CYS A 71 -13.85 -2.24 11.68
N PHE A 72 -14.90 -2.71 11.01
CA PHE A 72 -15.03 -2.69 9.56
C PHE A 72 -16.30 -1.92 9.19
N ARG A 73 -16.12 -0.70 8.68
CA ARG A 73 -17.23 0.19 8.30
C ARG A 73 -17.42 0.13 6.80
N ASN A 74 -18.65 0.13 6.33
CA ASN A 74 -18.92 0.33 4.91
C ASN A 74 -18.74 1.82 4.58
N TYR A 75 -18.13 2.09 3.43
CA TYR A 75 -17.91 3.42 2.91
C TYR A 75 -18.60 3.56 1.55
N ASP A 76 -19.37 4.62 1.42
CA ASP A 76 -19.88 5.12 0.15
C ASP A 76 -19.18 6.43 -0.16
N TYR A 77 -18.77 6.61 -1.41
CA TYR A 77 -17.93 7.71 -1.84
C TYR A 77 -18.62 8.46 -2.97
N ASP A 78 -19.15 9.64 -2.65
CA ASP A 78 -19.95 10.44 -3.60
C ASP A 78 -19.09 11.11 -4.70
N PHE A 79 -17.78 11.19 -4.48
CA PHE A 79 -16.83 11.75 -5.45
C PHE A 79 -16.39 10.76 -6.54
N LEU A 80 -16.84 9.50 -6.50
CA LEU A 80 -16.51 8.52 -7.53
C LEU A 80 -17.37 8.71 -8.76
N GLU A 81 -16.74 8.89 -9.92
CA GLU A 81 -17.45 8.99 -11.19
C GLU A 81 -17.76 7.58 -11.73
N ASP A 82 -19.04 7.31 -12.00
CA ASP A 82 -19.46 6.08 -12.69
C ASP A 82 -19.14 6.19 -14.18
N THR A 83 -18.25 5.34 -14.68
CA THR A 83 -17.89 5.33 -16.10
C THR A 83 -18.98 4.72 -17.00
N GLY A 84 -20.00 4.08 -16.41
CA GLY A 84 -21.00 3.28 -17.13
C GLY A 84 -20.48 1.92 -17.63
N ILE A 85 -19.17 1.66 -17.50
CA ILE A 85 -18.55 0.41 -17.95
C ILE A 85 -18.67 -0.67 -16.90
N LYS A 86 -19.05 -1.88 -17.36
CA LYS A 86 -18.99 -3.12 -16.59
C LYS A 86 -18.23 -4.16 -17.41
N VAL A 87 -17.29 -4.84 -16.78
CA VAL A 87 -16.54 -5.96 -17.38
C VAL A 87 -16.86 -7.25 -16.65
N ARG A 88 -16.70 -8.39 -17.31
CA ARG A 88 -16.94 -9.71 -16.70
C ARG A 88 -15.63 -10.42 -16.45
N VAL A 89 -15.51 -11.05 -15.29
CA VAL A 89 -14.43 -11.99 -14.95
C VAL A 89 -15.04 -13.32 -14.51
N LYS A 90 -14.37 -14.43 -14.80
CA LYS A 90 -14.79 -15.76 -14.33
C LYS A 90 -14.09 -16.04 -13.01
N ILE A 91 -14.89 -16.30 -11.96
CA ILE A 91 -14.39 -16.67 -10.64
C ILE A 91 -15.12 -17.94 -10.23
N ARG A 92 -14.35 -19.03 -10.07
CA ARG A 92 -14.88 -20.40 -9.97
C ARG A 92 -15.76 -20.73 -11.19
N GLN A 93 -17.03 -21.00 -10.96
CA GLN A 93 -18.02 -21.28 -12.02
C GLN A 93 -18.89 -20.07 -12.36
N SER A 94 -18.74 -18.95 -11.64
CA SER A 94 -19.59 -17.76 -11.78
C SER A 94 -18.95 -16.70 -12.68
N ASN A 95 -19.79 -16.02 -13.46
CA ASN A 95 -19.40 -14.77 -14.12
C ASN A 95 -19.70 -13.61 -13.17
N VAL A 96 -18.65 -12.95 -12.69
CA VAL A 96 -18.73 -11.80 -11.79
C VAL A 96 -18.57 -10.53 -12.62
N TYR A 97 -19.50 -9.59 -12.46
CA TYR A 97 -19.43 -8.27 -13.07
C TYR A 97 -18.58 -7.33 -12.21
N CYS A 98 -17.63 -6.64 -12.82
CA CYS A 98 -16.86 -5.58 -12.19
C CYS A 98 -17.29 -4.24 -12.79
N LYS A 99 -17.97 -3.41 -11.99
CA LYS A 99 -18.25 -2.02 -12.34
C LYS A 99 -16.97 -1.20 -12.25
N VAL A 100 -16.78 -0.27 -13.17
CA VAL A 100 -15.58 0.57 -13.24
C VAL A 100 -15.91 2.01 -12.82
N TRP A 101 -15.20 2.49 -11.82
CA TRP A 101 -15.28 3.87 -11.31
C TRP A 101 -14.02 4.65 -11.68
N LYS A 102 -14.13 5.96 -11.85
CA LYS A 102 -13.00 6.88 -12.06
C LYS A 102 -12.81 7.81 -10.87
N VAL A 103 -11.55 8.11 -10.55
CA VAL A 103 -11.12 9.04 -9.49
C VAL A 103 -10.01 9.94 -10.01
N ASP A 104 -10.25 11.26 -10.02
CA ASP A 104 -9.26 12.28 -10.41
C ASP A 104 -9.33 13.56 -9.54
N CYS A 105 -10.18 13.58 -8.51
CA CYS A 105 -10.45 14.75 -7.69
C CYS A 105 -9.39 15.07 -6.61
N PHE A 106 -8.38 14.23 -6.41
CA PHE A 106 -7.36 14.41 -5.36
C PHE A 106 -6.01 14.91 -5.89
N GLY A 107 -6.00 15.53 -7.07
CA GLY A 107 -4.77 15.95 -7.75
C GLY A 107 -3.92 14.77 -8.20
N ASN A 108 -4.54 13.62 -8.45
CA ASN A 108 -3.90 12.40 -8.94
C ASN A 108 -4.05 12.26 -10.46
N ALA A 109 -3.16 11.47 -11.07
CA ALA A 109 -3.39 10.94 -12.40
C ALA A 109 -4.62 10.02 -12.39
N ASP A 110 -5.32 9.89 -13.51
CA ASP A 110 -6.56 9.10 -13.62
C ASP A 110 -6.40 7.73 -12.93
N LEU A 111 -7.29 7.43 -12.00
CA LEU A 111 -7.35 6.15 -11.31
C LEU A 111 -8.69 5.50 -11.60
N TYR A 112 -8.66 4.27 -12.10
CA TYR A 112 -9.85 3.45 -12.30
C TYR A 112 -9.92 2.32 -11.27
N LEU A 113 -11.09 2.17 -10.66
CA LEU A 113 -11.33 1.22 -9.58
C LEU A 113 -12.42 0.23 -9.96
N LEU A 114 -12.14 -1.05 -9.78
CA LEU A 114 -13.10 -2.12 -10.02
C LEU A 114 -13.90 -2.44 -8.76
N ASP A 115 -15.21 -2.62 -8.92
CA ASP A 115 -16.15 -2.89 -7.84
C ASP A 115 -17.07 -4.06 -8.18
N THR A 116 -17.16 -5.03 -7.28
CA THR A 116 -18.06 -6.18 -7.39
C THR A 116 -19.32 -6.03 -6.54
N ASP A 117 -19.41 -5.00 -5.69
CA ASP A 117 -20.56 -4.75 -4.81
C ASP A 117 -21.73 -4.10 -5.55
N ILE A 118 -22.26 -4.84 -6.53
CA ILE A 118 -23.40 -4.44 -7.38
C ILE A 118 -24.49 -5.51 -7.35
N LYS A 119 -25.72 -5.13 -7.66
CA LYS A 119 -26.90 -5.97 -7.44
C LYS A 119 -26.86 -7.29 -8.20
N GLU A 120 -26.24 -7.29 -9.36
CA GLU A 120 -26.10 -8.39 -10.31
C GLU A 120 -25.20 -9.53 -9.81
N ASN A 121 -24.33 -9.26 -8.84
CA ASN A 121 -23.43 -10.27 -8.30
C ASN A 121 -23.98 -10.90 -7.02
N SER A 122 -23.82 -12.23 -6.92
CA SER A 122 -23.84 -12.99 -5.66
C SER A 122 -22.58 -12.74 -4.84
N ASP A 123 -21.43 -12.60 -5.50
CA ASP A 123 -20.10 -12.55 -4.88
C ASP A 123 -19.62 -11.12 -4.57
N ARG A 124 -20.53 -10.27 -4.08
CA ARG A 124 -20.25 -8.86 -3.74
C ARG A 124 -19.14 -8.67 -2.71
N TRP A 125 -18.86 -9.72 -1.93
CA TRP A 125 -17.87 -9.73 -0.88
C TRP A 125 -16.42 -9.66 -1.40
N ILE A 126 -16.17 -9.94 -2.68
CA ILE A 126 -14.80 -9.95 -3.25
C ILE A 126 -14.11 -8.59 -3.04
N THR A 127 -14.82 -7.48 -3.30
CA THR A 127 -14.32 -6.12 -3.07
C THR A 127 -14.69 -5.57 -1.69
N GLY A 128 -14.94 -6.46 -0.72
CA GLY A 128 -15.30 -6.14 0.65
C GLY A 128 -14.16 -5.49 1.43
N ARG A 129 -13.09 -6.25 1.71
CA ARG A 129 -11.99 -5.82 2.59
C ARG A 129 -10.62 -5.95 1.93
N LEU A 130 -9.85 -4.86 1.96
CA LEU A 130 -8.45 -4.84 1.59
C LEU A 130 -7.65 -5.74 2.54
N TYR A 131 -6.88 -6.68 1.99
CA TYR A 131 -6.09 -7.65 2.77
C TYR A 131 -6.91 -8.43 3.82
N GLY A 132 -8.22 -8.54 3.59
CA GLY A 132 -9.09 -9.45 4.31
C GLY A 132 -9.14 -10.83 3.65
N GLY A 133 -9.81 -11.76 4.34
CA GLY A 133 -10.18 -13.04 3.75
C GLY A 133 -9.15 -14.15 3.84
N PHE A 134 -9.58 -15.31 3.36
CA PHE A 134 -8.75 -16.50 3.20
C PHE A 134 -8.22 -16.61 1.76
N ALA A 135 -7.46 -17.66 1.46
CA ALA A 135 -6.76 -17.81 0.18
C ALA A 135 -7.65 -17.62 -1.06
N GLU A 136 -8.88 -18.13 -1.06
CA GLU A 136 -9.80 -17.99 -2.20
C GLU A 136 -10.29 -16.56 -2.41
N GLU A 137 -10.57 -15.83 -1.31
CA GLU A 137 -10.95 -14.42 -1.38
C GLU A 137 -9.81 -13.57 -1.95
N ARG A 138 -8.57 -13.86 -1.54
CA ARG A 138 -7.37 -13.23 -2.07
C ARG A 138 -7.22 -13.46 -3.57
N ILE A 139 -7.36 -14.70 -4.03
CA ILE A 139 -7.28 -15.02 -5.46
C ILE A 139 -8.40 -14.32 -6.25
N ALA A 140 -9.62 -14.29 -5.72
CA ALA A 140 -10.74 -13.58 -6.36
C ALA A 140 -10.45 -12.07 -6.51
N GLN A 141 -9.89 -11.43 -5.48
CA GLN A 141 -9.46 -10.04 -5.52
C GLN A 141 -8.36 -9.82 -6.58
N GLU A 142 -7.38 -10.72 -6.66
CA GLU A 142 -6.31 -10.64 -7.65
C GLU A 142 -6.81 -10.86 -9.09
N ILE A 143 -7.84 -11.71 -9.28
CA ILE A 143 -8.54 -11.86 -10.57
C ILE A 143 -9.20 -10.54 -10.96
N VAL A 144 -9.92 -9.90 -10.02
CA VAL A 144 -10.58 -8.60 -10.25
C VAL A 144 -9.53 -7.54 -10.60
N LEU A 145 -8.45 -7.42 -9.82
CA LEU A 145 -7.39 -6.44 -10.09
C LEU A 145 -6.71 -6.69 -11.44
N GLY A 146 -6.26 -7.93 -11.68
CA GLY A 146 -5.44 -8.27 -12.83
C GLY A 146 -6.25 -8.44 -14.11
N ILE A 147 -7.05 -9.50 -14.18
CA ILE A 147 -7.86 -9.83 -15.38
C ILE A 147 -8.93 -8.76 -15.59
N GLY A 148 -9.66 -8.40 -14.54
CA GLY A 148 -10.67 -7.34 -14.60
C GLY A 148 -10.07 -6.01 -15.02
N GLY A 149 -8.89 -5.65 -14.48
CA GLY A 149 -8.21 -4.40 -14.82
C GLY A 149 -7.77 -4.30 -16.29
N VAL A 150 -7.25 -5.38 -16.90
CA VAL A 150 -6.97 -5.41 -18.35
C VAL A 150 -8.25 -5.20 -19.14
N ARG A 151 -9.31 -5.94 -18.82
CA ARG A 151 -10.60 -5.83 -19.52
C ARG A 151 -11.21 -4.44 -19.39
N ALA A 152 -11.09 -3.82 -18.21
CA ALA A 152 -11.54 -2.44 -17.98
C ALA A 152 -10.79 -1.45 -18.88
N LEU A 153 -9.46 -1.56 -18.95
CA LEU A 153 -8.65 -0.72 -19.85
C LEU A 153 -9.07 -0.87 -21.32
N ARG A 154 -9.35 -2.10 -21.77
CA ARG A 154 -9.86 -2.36 -23.13
C ARG A 154 -11.23 -1.72 -23.34
N ALA A 155 -12.18 -1.95 -22.43
CA ALA A 155 -13.54 -1.42 -22.53
C ALA A 155 -13.60 0.12 -22.47
N LEU A 156 -12.67 0.75 -21.75
CA LEU A 156 -12.50 2.21 -21.69
C LEU A 156 -11.74 2.78 -22.90
N ASN A 157 -11.27 1.94 -23.83
CA ASN A 157 -10.42 2.33 -24.96
C ASN A 157 -9.14 3.08 -24.53
N ILE A 158 -8.53 2.68 -23.42
CA ILE A 158 -7.29 3.28 -22.92
C ILE A 158 -6.09 2.51 -23.50
N PRO A 159 -5.29 3.12 -24.41
CA PRO A 159 -4.10 2.46 -24.93
C PRO A 159 -3.03 2.40 -23.83
N VAL A 160 -2.43 1.24 -23.63
CA VAL A 160 -1.38 1.00 -22.63
C VAL A 160 -0.20 0.34 -23.32
N ASN A 161 0.99 0.88 -23.10
CA ASN A 161 2.23 0.31 -23.61
C ASN A 161 2.96 -0.51 -22.55
N ILE A 162 2.86 -0.11 -21.29
CA ILE A 162 3.56 -0.74 -20.16
C ILE A 162 2.60 -0.99 -19.00
N TYR A 163 2.65 -2.20 -18.46
CA TYR A 163 1.93 -2.60 -17.26
C TYR A 163 2.91 -2.67 -16.10
N HIS A 164 2.65 -1.89 -15.05
CA HIS A 164 3.51 -1.81 -13.88
C HIS A 164 2.82 -2.47 -12.69
N PHE A 165 3.39 -3.57 -12.23
CA PHE A 165 2.91 -4.31 -11.06
C PHE A 165 3.52 -3.75 -9.78
N ASN A 166 2.68 -3.22 -8.90
CA ASN A 166 3.07 -2.83 -7.55
C ASN A 166 2.90 -4.01 -6.59
N ASP A 167 3.99 -4.71 -6.32
CA ASP A 167 4.03 -6.05 -5.72
C ASP A 167 3.32 -7.15 -6.56
N GLY A 168 3.34 -8.40 -6.08
CA GLY A 168 2.92 -9.58 -6.84
C GLY A 168 1.42 -9.69 -7.12
N HIS A 169 0.58 -8.86 -6.50
CA HIS A 169 -0.88 -8.96 -6.54
C HIS A 169 -1.49 -8.81 -7.94
N ALA A 170 -0.78 -8.15 -8.87
CA ALA A 170 -1.25 -7.88 -10.22
C ALA A 170 -0.82 -8.93 -11.25
N VAL A 171 -0.23 -10.05 -10.84
CA VAL A 171 0.34 -11.07 -11.76
C VAL A 171 -0.66 -11.61 -12.78
N PHE A 172 -1.94 -11.74 -12.43
CA PHE A 172 -2.95 -12.22 -13.37
C PHE A 172 -3.22 -11.27 -14.53
N THR A 173 -2.78 -10.00 -14.44
CA THR A 173 -2.67 -9.10 -15.60
C THR A 173 -1.80 -9.71 -16.69
N GLY A 174 -0.64 -10.27 -16.31
CA GLY A 174 0.28 -10.90 -17.26
C GLY A 174 -0.30 -12.17 -17.88
N LEU A 175 -1.08 -12.94 -17.11
CA LEU A 175 -1.78 -14.11 -17.65
C LEU A 175 -2.86 -13.72 -18.66
N GLU A 176 -3.64 -12.67 -18.39
CA GLU A 176 -4.65 -12.17 -19.34
C GLU A 176 -3.99 -11.64 -20.62
N LEU A 177 -2.88 -10.91 -20.52
CA LEU A 177 -2.13 -10.43 -21.68
C LEU A 177 -1.55 -11.57 -22.52
N MET A 178 -1.11 -12.66 -21.89
CA MET A 178 -0.68 -13.87 -22.60
C MET A 178 -1.88 -14.56 -23.28
N ASN A 179 -3.00 -14.67 -22.58
CA ASN A 179 -4.23 -15.25 -23.11
C ASN A 179 -4.77 -14.48 -24.33
N GLU A 180 -4.76 -13.13 -24.31
CA GLU A 180 -5.09 -12.29 -25.49
C GLU A 180 -4.22 -12.67 -26.71
N LYS A 181 -2.91 -12.84 -26.50
CA LYS A 181 -1.95 -13.16 -27.57
C LYS A 181 -2.09 -14.58 -28.10
N ILE A 182 -2.39 -15.55 -27.24
CA ILE A 182 -2.64 -16.93 -27.64
C ILE A 182 -3.93 -17.05 -28.44
N ASN A 183 -4.98 -16.35 -28.02
CA ASN A 183 -6.22 -16.28 -28.79
C ASN A 183 -6.04 -15.58 -30.15
N ALA A 184 -5.00 -14.74 -30.28
CA ALA A 184 -4.57 -14.16 -31.56
C ALA A 184 -3.64 -15.08 -32.39
N GLY A 185 -3.40 -16.32 -31.93
CA GLY A 185 -2.66 -17.35 -32.67
C GLY A 185 -1.20 -17.56 -32.25
N MET A 186 -0.70 -16.87 -31.23
CA MET A 186 0.67 -17.11 -30.72
C MET A 186 0.75 -18.41 -29.92
N SER A 187 1.91 -19.08 -29.97
CA SER A 187 2.23 -20.15 -29.03
C SER A 187 2.42 -19.60 -27.60
N PHE A 188 2.43 -20.50 -26.61
CA PHE A 188 2.65 -20.13 -25.21
C PHE A 188 3.97 -19.37 -25.00
N ASP A 189 5.05 -19.83 -25.64
CA ASP A 189 6.39 -19.24 -25.46
C ASP A 189 6.50 -17.87 -26.14
N GLU A 190 5.92 -17.71 -27.33
CA GLU A 190 5.85 -16.42 -28.03
C GLU A 190 5.00 -15.40 -27.25
N ALA A 191 3.83 -15.84 -26.76
CA ALA A 191 2.94 -15.00 -25.95
C ALA A 191 3.62 -14.57 -24.64
N TRP A 192 4.37 -15.46 -23.99
CA TRP A 192 5.15 -15.13 -22.80
C TRP A 192 6.25 -14.11 -23.13
N GLU A 193 7.07 -14.36 -24.14
CA GLU A 193 8.17 -13.46 -24.48
C GLU A 193 7.67 -12.07 -24.89
N SER A 194 6.59 -12.01 -25.68
CA SER A 194 5.95 -10.75 -26.07
C SER A 194 5.39 -10.01 -24.86
N THR A 195 4.62 -10.70 -24.00
CA THR A 195 4.05 -10.10 -22.78
C THR A 195 5.15 -9.60 -21.84
N ARG A 196 6.30 -10.28 -21.81
CA ARG A 196 7.44 -9.86 -21.00
C ARG A 196 7.96 -8.48 -21.38
N LYS A 197 7.88 -8.08 -22.65
CA LYS A 197 8.32 -6.76 -23.15
C LYS A 197 7.43 -5.61 -22.66
N GLU A 198 6.20 -5.92 -22.23
CA GLU A 198 5.17 -4.97 -21.81
C GLU A 198 5.11 -4.77 -20.28
N ILE A 199 5.77 -5.62 -19.47
CA ILE A 199 5.58 -5.61 -18.01
C ILE A 199 6.83 -5.13 -17.26
N VAL A 200 6.63 -4.27 -16.26
CA VAL A 200 7.61 -3.95 -15.21
C VAL A 200 7.07 -4.26 -13.82
N PHE A 201 7.94 -4.62 -12.89
CA PHE A 201 7.54 -5.06 -11.55
C PHE A 201 8.34 -4.38 -10.44
N THR A 202 7.66 -3.87 -9.43
CA THR A 202 8.31 -3.40 -8.19
C THR A 202 8.09 -4.40 -7.06
N THR A 203 9.17 -4.81 -6.42
CA THR A 203 9.12 -5.63 -5.19
C THR A 203 9.33 -4.75 -3.97
N HIS A 204 8.47 -4.89 -2.96
CA HIS A 204 8.53 -4.15 -1.70
C HIS A 204 8.88 -5.03 -0.50
N THR A 205 8.89 -6.36 -0.69
CA THR A 205 9.01 -7.32 0.39
C THR A 205 10.47 -7.77 0.57
N PRO A 206 11.13 -7.43 1.70
CA PRO A 206 12.55 -7.73 1.89
C PRO A 206 12.82 -9.15 2.43
N VAL A 207 11.77 -9.97 2.65
CA VAL A 207 11.88 -11.31 3.23
C VAL A 207 11.05 -12.35 2.48
N LYS A 208 11.60 -13.56 2.25
CA LYS A 208 10.91 -14.62 1.49
C LYS A 208 9.54 -14.99 2.04
N ALA A 209 9.41 -15.06 3.37
CA ALA A 209 8.17 -15.43 4.06
C ALA A 209 7.00 -14.46 3.84
N GLY A 210 7.29 -13.21 3.41
CA GLY A 210 6.25 -12.22 3.11
C GLY A 210 5.69 -12.30 1.69
N ASN A 211 6.19 -13.20 0.83
CA ASN A 211 5.73 -13.29 -0.56
C ASN A 211 4.60 -14.32 -0.69
N GLU A 212 3.51 -13.90 -1.29
CA GLU A 212 2.26 -14.64 -1.43
C GLU A 212 2.42 -15.87 -2.35
N LYS A 213 1.79 -16.98 -1.96
CA LYS A 213 1.83 -18.26 -2.68
C LYS A 213 0.45 -18.92 -2.64
N HIS A 214 0.09 -19.54 -3.75
CA HIS A 214 -1.14 -20.34 -3.89
C HIS A 214 -0.80 -21.73 -4.43
N SER A 215 -1.60 -22.73 -4.09
CA SER A 215 -1.53 -24.01 -4.80
C SER A 215 -2.06 -23.83 -6.23
N ILE A 216 -1.55 -24.60 -7.18
CA ILE A 216 -2.01 -24.49 -8.58
C ILE A 216 -3.46 -24.99 -8.66
N GLU A 217 -3.81 -26.00 -7.87
CA GLU A 217 -5.15 -26.57 -7.79
C GLU A 217 -6.18 -25.51 -7.39
N THR A 218 -5.86 -24.66 -6.40
CA THR A 218 -6.75 -23.56 -6.01
C THR A 218 -6.82 -22.50 -7.11
N LEU A 219 -5.71 -22.18 -7.79
CA LEU A 219 -5.75 -21.22 -8.92
C LEU A 219 -6.63 -21.72 -10.07
N VAL A 220 -6.54 -23.01 -10.40
CA VAL A 220 -7.39 -23.64 -11.43
C VAL A 220 -8.85 -23.65 -10.98
N TYR A 221 -9.12 -24.07 -9.75
CA TYR A 221 -10.47 -24.07 -9.17
C TYR A 221 -11.11 -22.68 -9.21
N MET A 222 -10.34 -21.64 -8.87
CA MET A 222 -10.82 -20.25 -8.88
C MET A 222 -10.91 -19.65 -10.29
N GLY A 223 -10.37 -20.31 -11.33
CA GLY A 223 -10.36 -19.81 -12.70
C GLY A 223 -9.24 -18.79 -13.00
N ALA A 224 -8.28 -18.60 -12.08
CA ALA A 224 -7.17 -17.67 -12.25
C ALA A 224 -6.16 -18.11 -13.33
N ASN A 225 -6.15 -19.39 -13.70
CA ASN A 225 -5.23 -19.94 -14.69
C ASN A 225 -5.62 -19.64 -16.14
N LEU A 226 -6.83 -19.11 -16.43
CA LEU A 226 -7.28 -18.79 -17.79
C LEU A 226 -7.12 -19.93 -18.82
N GLY A 227 -7.18 -21.19 -18.37
CA GLY A 227 -6.98 -22.37 -19.22
C GLY A 227 -5.52 -22.81 -19.38
N PHE A 228 -4.54 -22.09 -18.83
CA PHE A 228 -3.15 -22.55 -18.78
C PHE A 228 -3.03 -23.87 -18.00
N SER A 229 -2.25 -24.80 -18.53
CA SER A 229 -2.00 -26.10 -17.91
C SER A 229 -1.19 -25.96 -16.61
N VAL A 230 -1.20 -26.99 -15.78
CA VAL A 230 -0.38 -27.06 -14.56
C VAL A 230 1.11 -26.87 -14.89
N GLU A 231 1.57 -27.45 -15.99
CA GLU A 231 2.95 -27.30 -16.45
C GLU A 231 3.27 -25.84 -16.81
N GLN A 232 2.39 -25.17 -17.57
CA GLN A 232 2.55 -23.76 -17.95
C GLN A 232 2.55 -22.85 -16.72
N MET A 233 1.62 -23.06 -15.79
CA MET A 233 1.55 -22.32 -14.53
C MET A 233 2.81 -22.55 -13.66
N SER A 234 3.33 -23.78 -13.62
CA SER A 234 4.58 -24.12 -12.92
C SER A 234 5.79 -23.41 -13.53
N ARG A 235 5.86 -23.32 -14.87
CA ARG A 235 6.94 -22.58 -15.55
C ARG A 235 6.92 -21.09 -15.16
N ILE A 236 5.73 -20.50 -15.05
CA ILE A 236 5.55 -19.09 -14.66
C ILE A 236 5.86 -18.88 -13.18
N GLY A 237 5.09 -19.47 -12.27
CA GLY A 237 5.14 -19.18 -10.82
C GLY A 237 5.82 -20.23 -9.93
N GLY A 238 6.11 -21.42 -10.45
CA GLY A 238 6.60 -22.57 -9.67
C GLY A 238 5.48 -23.35 -8.98
N ILE A 239 5.86 -24.33 -8.15
CA ILE A 239 4.95 -25.15 -7.34
C ILE A 239 5.41 -25.09 -5.87
N PRO A 240 4.60 -24.59 -4.93
CA PRO A 240 3.35 -23.83 -5.16
C PRO A 240 3.60 -22.55 -5.97
N PHE A 241 2.56 -22.03 -6.62
CA PHE A 241 2.63 -20.84 -7.47
C PHE A 241 2.96 -19.62 -6.62
N ASN A 242 4.15 -19.05 -6.84
CA ASN A 242 4.63 -17.89 -6.11
C ASN A 242 4.42 -16.62 -6.95
N MET A 243 3.63 -15.68 -6.42
CA MET A 243 3.23 -14.46 -7.13
C MET A 243 4.45 -13.59 -7.48
N THR A 244 5.42 -13.44 -6.57
CA THR A 244 6.64 -12.67 -6.83
C THR A 244 7.54 -13.33 -7.87
N VAL A 245 7.66 -14.66 -7.86
CA VAL A 245 8.43 -15.39 -8.88
C VAL A 245 7.78 -15.24 -10.25
N ALA A 246 6.45 -15.35 -10.32
CA ALA A 246 5.69 -15.12 -11.54
C ALA A 246 5.91 -13.69 -12.05
N ALA A 247 5.76 -12.66 -11.19
CA ALA A 247 5.99 -11.27 -11.56
C ALA A 247 7.42 -11.04 -12.11
N LEU A 248 8.44 -11.60 -11.44
CA LEU A 248 9.84 -11.50 -11.88
C LEU A 248 10.08 -12.13 -13.26
N ARG A 249 9.42 -13.24 -13.57
CA ARG A 249 9.52 -13.97 -14.84
C ARG A 249 8.63 -13.41 -15.94
N LEU A 250 7.53 -12.75 -15.59
CA LEU A 250 6.65 -12.06 -16.53
C LEU A 250 7.13 -10.65 -16.87
N SER A 251 8.02 -10.05 -16.08
CA SER A 251 8.48 -8.67 -16.33
C SER A 251 9.74 -8.60 -17.18
N ARG A 252 9.92 -7.59 -18.04
CA ARG A 252 11.22 -7.32 -18.69
C ARG A 252 12.26 -6.78 -17.71
N LYS A 253 11.80 -6.01 -16.73
CA LYS A 253 12.65 -5.32 -15.75
C LYS A 253 11.90 -5.25 -14.43
N SER A 254 12.63 -5.38 -13.34
CA SER A 254 12.08 -5.17 -12.01
C SER A 254 12.88 -4.14 -11.24
N ASN A 255 12.29 -3.54 -10.22
CA ASN A 255 12.99 -2.67 -9.27
C ASN A 255 12.69 -3.04 -7.82
N ALA A 256 13.70 -2.87 -6.98
CA ALA A 256 13.59 -2.73 -5.55
C ALA A 256 13.48 -1.24 -5.20
N VAL A 257 13.16 -0.96 -3.94
CA VAL A 257 12.76 0.38 -3.48
C VAL A 257 13.80 1.17 -2.69
N ALA A 258 15.01 0.62 -2.58
CA ALA A 258 16.20 1.29 -2.04
C ALA A 258 17.47 0.57 -2.51
N GLU A 259 18.62 1.20 -2.36
CA GLU A 259 19.91 0.60 -2.75
C GLU A 259 20.21 -0.69 -1.96
N LEU A 260 20.13 -0.64 -0.63
CA LEU A 260 20.36 -1.82 0.22
C LEU A 260 19.35 -2.94 -0.05
N HIS A 261 18.10 -2.57 -0.35
CA HIS A 261 17.07 -3.53 -0.72
C HIS A 261 17.32 -4.13 -2.10
N THR A 262 17.90 -3.38 -3.05
CA THR A 262 18.32 -3.92 -4.35
C THR A 262 19.30 -5.08 -4.17
N GLN A 263 20.28 -4.93 -3.27
CA GLN A 263 21.23 -5.99 -2.95
C GLN A 263 20.53 -7.19 -2.29
N THR A 264 19.62 -6.92 -1.35
CA THR A 264 18.89 -7.96 -0.62
C THR A 264 17.92 -8.74 -1.52
N ALA A 265 17.16 -8.05 -2.38
CA ALA A 265 16.25 -8.66 -3.35
C ALA A 265 17.00 -9.50 -4.39
N ASN A 266 18.13 -9.02 -4.93
CA ASN A 266 18.93 -9.81 -5.87
C ASN A 266 19.51 -11.07 -5.23
N ARG A 267 19.97 -10.99 -3.97
CA ARG A 267 20.41 -12.18 -3.21
C ARG A 267 19.26 -13.15 -2.94
N MET A 268 18.10 -12.62 -2.55
CA MET A 268 16.90 -13.41 -2.23
C MET A 268 16.45 -14.27 -3.42
N TRP A 269 16.47 -13.69 -4.62
CA TRP A 269 15.97 -14.29 -5.85
C TRP A 269 17.07 -14.83 -6.77
N ALA A 270 18.32 -14.93 -6.31
CA ALA A 270 19.46 -15.37 -7.12
C ALA A 270 19.27 -16.75 -7.78
N LYS A 271 18.57 -17.67 -7.12
CA LYS A 271 18.32 -19.04 -7.63
C LYS A 271 17.19 -19.13 -8.66
N ILE A 272 16.40 -18.06 -8.85
CA ILE A 272 15.28 -18.06 -9.79
C ILE A 272 15.81 -17.83 -11.20
N LYS A 273 15.82 -18.87 -12.03
CA LYS A 273 16.14 -18.78 -13.46
C LYS A 273 15.10 -17.94 -14.20
N ASN A 274 15.53 -17.25 -15.26
CA ASN A 274 14.71 -16.43 -16.16
C ASN A 274 13.94 -15.29 -15.46
N ARG A 275 14.37 -14.88 -14.25
CA ARG A 275 13.87 -13.64 -13.64
C ARG A 275 14.42 -12.42 -14.37
N SER A 276 13.70 -11.31 -14.29
CA SER A 276 14.23 -10.02 -14.74
C SER A 276 15.31 -9.47 -13.81
N LYS A 277 16.13 -8.57 -14.37
CA LYS A 277 17.12 -7.80 -13.60
C LYS A 277 16.36 -6.90 -12.63
N ILE A 278 16.74 -6.96 -11.35
CA ILE A 278 16.21 -6.09 -10.29
C ILE A 278 17.18 -4.93 -10.12
N ILE A 279 16.74 -3.72 -10.46
CA ILE A 279 17.49 -2.46 -10.24
C ILE A 279 17.00 -1.74 -8.97
N GLY A 280 17.68 -0.69 -8.55
CA GLY A 280 17.21 0.18 -7.45
C GLY A 280 16.51 1.41 -7.98
N ILE A 281 15.30 1.68 -7.48
CA ILE A 281 14.61 2.96 -7.64
C ILE A 281 14.15 3.35 -6.24
N THR A 282 14.81 4.34 -5.63
CA THR A 282 14.51 4.75 -4.26
C THR A 282 13.10 5.33 -4.17
N ASN A 283 12.32 4.86 -3.20
CA ASN A 283 11.00 5.42 -2.91
C ASN A 283 11.09 6.92 -2.60
N ALA A 284 10.01 7.62 -2.93
CA ALA A 284 9.86 9.03 -2.64
C ALA A 284 8.44 9.29 -2.12
N ILE A 285 8.26 10.48 -1.56
CA ILE A 285 6.97 11.00 -1.08
C ILE A 285 6.53 12.16 -1.97
N HIS A 286 5.22 12.39 -2.06
CA HIS A 286 4.70 13.55 -2.74
C HIS A 286 4.85 14.80 -1.86
N ILE A 287 5.71 15.73 -2.27
CA ILE A 287 6.01 16.97 -1.50
C ILE A 287 4.71 17.73 -1.18
N GLY A 288 3.81 17.80 -2.15
CA GLY A 288 2.48 18.42 -2.03
C GLY A 288 1.62 17.83 -0.90
N THR A 289 1.74 16.53 -0.65
CA THR A 289 0.99 15.80 0.38
C THR A 289 1.63 15.90 1.76
N TRP A 290 2.96 15.83 1.87
CA TRP A 290 3.61 15.53 3.16
C TRP A 290 4.40 16.69 3.75
N VAL A 291 4.95 17.59 2.95
CA VAL A 291 5.79 18.70 3.46
C VAL A 291 4.92 19.92 3.70
N ASP A 292 5.01 20.56 4.88
CA ASP A 292 4.28 21.82 5.12
C ASP A 292 4.74 22.90 4.13
N LYS A 293 3.79 23.69 3.60
CA LYS A 293 4.09 24.75 2.61
C LYS A 293 5.13 25.75 3.10
N ARG A 294 5.17 26.05 4.40
CA ARG A 294 6.16 26.95 5.03
C ARG A 294 7.59 26.40 4.96
N MET A 295 7.73 25.08 4.79
CA MET A 295 9.01 24.36 4.71
C MET A 295 9.46 24.07 3.28
N ARG A 296 8.68 24.43 2.25
CA ARG A 296 8.99 24.16 0.83
C ARG A 296 9.83 25.25 0.16
N LYS A 297 10.44 26.14 0.94
CA LYS A 297 11.24 27.27 0.48
C LYS A 297 12.68 27.13 0.96
N LYS A 298 13.59 27.86 0.30
CA LYS A 298 14.95 28.05 0.80
C LYS A 298 14.90 29.04 1.97
N PHE A 299 15.53 28.69 3.09
CA PHE A 299 15.62 29.54 4.27
C PHE A 299 16.80 30.50 4.18
N VAL A 300 16.63 31.71 4.73
CA VAL A 300 17.71 32.70 4.83
C VAL A 300 18.64 32.38 5.99
N ASN A 301 18.08 31.89 7.11
CA ASN A 301 18.82 31.46 8.30
C ASN A 301 18.09 30.34 9.04
N LEU A 302 18.73 29.77 10.06
CA LEU A 302 18.16 28.69 10.87
C LEU A 302 16.99 29.14 11.76
N ASP A 303 16.97 30.40 12.20
CA ASP A 303 15.92 30.94 13.05
C ASP A 303 14.57 31.00 12.32
N GLU A 304 14.58 31.37 11.04
CA GLU A 304 13.39 31.36 10.18
C GLU A 304 12.81 29.94 10.06
N MET A 305 13.68 28.95 9.83
CA MET A 305 13.28 27.54 9.75
C MET A 305 12.72 27.06 11.10
N TRP A 306 13.38 27.42 12.19
CA TRP A 306 12.98 27.05 13.54
C TRP A 306 11.64 27.67 13.93
N ASN A 307 11.41 28.95 13.65
CA ASN A 307 10.13 29.62 13.91
C ASN A 307 8.97 28.96 13.15
N ASN A 308 9.18 28.59 11.88
CA ASN A 308 8.18 27.82 11.13
C ASN A 308 7.91 26.45 11.77
N HIS A 309 8.98 25.74 12.19
CA HIS A 309 8.85 24.47 12.89
C HIS A 309 8.04 24.59 14.18
N ILE A 310 8.29 25.62 15.00
CA ILE A 310 7.54 25.87 16.24
C ILE A 310 6.05 26.11 15.96
N GLU A 311 5.69 26.88 14.93
CA GLU A 311 4.28 27.06 14.56
C GLU A 311 3.62 25.76 14.08
N ILE A 312 4.33 24.95 13.29
CA ILE A 312 3.84 23.64 12.84
C ILE A 312 3.69 22.67 14.04
N LYS A 313 4.63 22.69 14.98
CA LYS A 313 4.57 21.90 16.22
C LYS A 313 3.38 22.32 17.08
N LYS A 314 3.09 23.61 17.17
CA LYS A 314 1.90 24.14 17.86
C LYS A 314 0.60 23.63 17.22
N GLU A 315 0.53 23.58 15.90
CA GLU A 315 -0.61 22.98 15.18
C GLU A 315 -0.77 21.49 15.50
N LEU A 316 0.32 20.72 15.54
CA LEU A 316 0.30 19.32 15.97
C LEU A 316 -0.18 19.17 17.42
N ILE A 317 0.30 20.00 18.35
CA ILE A 317 -0.15 19.96 19.75
C ILE A 317 -1.64 20.26 19.86
N ASN A 318 -2.13 21.28 19.16
CA ASN A 318 -3.56 21.61 19.13
C ASN A 318 -4.39 20.47 18.50
N PHE A 319 -3.85 19.79 17.48
CA PHE A 319 -4.48 18.62 16.88
C PHE A 319 -4.59 17.45 17.87
N VAL A 320 -3.54 17.18 18.64
CA VAL A 320 -3.53 16.18 19.71
C VAL A 320 -4.53 16.53 20.80
N GLU A 321 -4.56 17.79 21.25
CA GLU A 321 -5.50 18.25 22.28
C GLU A 321 -6.96 18.06 21.83
N ARG A 322 -7.31 18.45 20.60
CA ARG A 322 -8.66 18.24 20.06
C ARG A 322 -9.05 16.77 19.96
N ARG A 323 -8.12 15.89 19.63
CA ARG A 323 -8.40 14.47 19.34
C ARG A 323 -8.36 13.59 20.59
N CYS A 324 -7.48 13.91 21.53
CA CYS A 324 -7.17 13.07 22.68
C CYS A 324 -7.43 13.75 24.03
N GLY A 325 -7.72 15.05 24.06
CA GLY A 325 -7.89 15.82 25.30
C GLY A 325 -6.59 16.04 26.08
N VAL A 326 -5.44 15.69 25.51
CA VAL A 326 -4.12 15.83 26.15
C VAL A 326 -3.41 17.05 25.60
N ARG A 327 -3.09 18.01 26.47
CA ARG A 327 -2.34 19.21 26.12
C ARG A 327 -0.84 19.01 26.37
N LEU A 328 -0.08 18.92 25.28
CA LEU A 328 1.38 18.82 25.32
C LEU A 328 2.04 20.20 25.45
N ASN A 329 3.30 20.24 25.88
CA ASN A 329 4.05 21.48 26.09
C ASN A 329 4.88 21.81 24.84
N LEU A 330 4.68 23.00 24.29
CA LEU A 330 5.38 23.47 23.08
C LEU A 330 6.91 23.49 23.25
N ASN A 331 7.40 23.79 24.46
CA ASN A 331 8.82 23.93 24.76
C ASN A 331 9.51 22.60 25.11
N THR A 332 8.77 21.49 25.17
CA THR A 332 9.30 20.16 25.49
C THR A 332 9.67 19.40 24.21
N LEU A 333 10.75 18.61 24.22
CA LEU A 333 11.14 17.78 23.08
C LEU A 333 10.02 16.77 22.74
N LEU A 334 9.54 16.81 21.49
CA LEU A 334 8.44 15.98 21.01
C LEU A 334 8.92 14.91 20.04
N ILE A 335 8.82 13.65 20.47
CA ILE A 335 9.16 12.47 19.65
C ILE A 335 7.90 11.94 18.99
N GLY A 336 7.92 11.79 17.67
CA GLY A 336 6.83 11.20 16.89
C GLY A 336 7.15 9.78 16.42
N PHE A 337 6.16 8.89 16.46
CA PHE A 337 6.19 7.60 15.77
C PHE A 337 4.81 7.31 15.17
N SER A 338 4.76 7.09 13.85
CA SER A 338 3.53 6.58 13.24
C SER A 338 3.73 5.62 12.08
N ARG A 339 3.46 4.34 12.35
CA ARG A 339 3.66 3.23 11.40
C ARG A 339 2.76 2.05 11.79
N ARG A 340 2.61 1.10 10.86
CA ARG A 340 2.04 -0.23 11.17
C ARG A 340 2.77 -0.83 12.38
N ALA A 341 2.04 -1.32 13.37
CA ALA A 341 2.58 -2.05 14.50
C ALA A 341 2.96 -3.47 14.04
N ALA A 342 4.27 -3.72 13.93
CA ALA A 342 4.82 -5.01 13.54
C ALA A 342 6.12 -5.26 14.30
N SER A 343 6.38 -6.52 14.63
CA SER A 343 7.52 -6.93 15.47
C SER A 343 8.90 -6.45 14.98
N TYR A 344 9.09 -6.35 13.66
CA TYR A 344 10.35 -5.87 13.09
C TYR A 344 10.48 -4.35 13.10
N LYS A 345 9.38 -3.59 13.21
CA LYS A 345 9.40 -2.12 13.28
C LYS A 345 9.72 -1.60 14.67
N ARG A 346 9.46 -2.39 15.72
CA ARG A 346 9.92 -2.15 17.11
C ARG A 346 9.49 -0.80 17.69
N SER A 347 8.22 -0.42 17.50
CA SER A 347 7.67 0.84 18.01
C SER A 347 7.74 0.98 19.53
N ASP A 348 7.69 -0.14 20.25
CA ASP A 348 7.79 -0.26 21.70
C ASP A 348 9.23 -0.30 22.24
N LEU A 349 10.26 -0.33 21.37
CA LEU A 349 11.66 -0.48 21.80
C LEU A 349 12.14 0.62 22.74
N ILE A 350 11.60 1.84 22.61
CA ILE A 350 11.95 2.97 23.48
C ILE A 350 11.58 2.72 24.94
N PHE A 351 10.60 1.86 25.20
CA PHE A 351 10.14 1.46 26.53
C PHE A 351 10.89 0.25 27.10
N LYS A 352 11.86 -0.32 26.36
CA LYS A 352 12.65 -1.46 26.86
C LYS A 352 13.44 -1.12 28.13
N ASP A 353 13.92 0.12 28.24
CA ASP A 353 14.57 0.66 29.44
C ASP A 353 13.70 1.78 30.02
N GLU A 354 12.54 1.38 30.53
CA GLU A 354 11.53 2.29 31.06
C GLU A 354 12.07 3.16 32.21
N LYS A 355 12.86 2.58 33.13
CA LYS A 355 13.43 3.30 34.29
C LYS A 355 14.27 4.51 33.85
N ARG A 356 15.04 4.35 32.78
CA ARG A 356 15.84 5.45 32.21
C ARG A 356 14.96 6.51 31.58
N LEU A 357 13.94 6.11 30.81
CA LEU A 357 13.05 7.04 30.11
C LEU A 357 12.15 7.81 31.08
N GLU A 358 11.68 7.16 32.14
CA GLU A 358 10.73 7.68 33.11
C GLU A 358 11.16 9.02 33.70
N LYS A 359 12.44 9.20 34.03
CA LYS A 359 12.98 10.47 34.54
C LYS A 359 12.71 11.62 33.56
N TYR A 360 12.93 11.41 32.27
CA TYR A 360 12.73 12.46 31.25
C TYR A 360 11.25 12.76 31.00
N LEU A 361 10.40 11.73 31.08
CA LEU A 361 8.95 11.90 30.93
C LEU A 361 8.35 12.66 32.12
N LYS A 362 8.73 12.32 33.36
CA LYS A 362 8.24 12.96 34.59
C LYS A 362 8.78 14.38 34.79
N ASP A 363 10.05 14.62 34.42
CA ASP A 363 10.67 15.96 34.46
C ASP A 363 10.12 16.90 33.35
N GLY A 364 9.22 16.43 32.47
CA GLY A 364 8.69 17.23 31.37
C GLY A 364 9.72 17.58 30.29
N LYS A 365 10.81 16.80 30.19
CA LYS A 365 11.90 17.02 29.21
C LYS A 365 11.63 16.35 27.87
N VAL A 366 10.82 15.29 27.86
CA VAL A 366 10.45 14.54 26.67
C VAL A 366 8.95 14.27 26.68
N GLN A 367 8.32 14.43 25.52
CA GLN A 367 6.97 13.99 25.21
C GLN A 367 7.00 13.10 23.97
N ILE A 368 6.09 12.13 23.90
CA ILE A 368 6.07 11.14 22.84
C ILE A 368 4.64 10.97 22.32
N ILE A 369 4.48 11.00 21.00
CA ILE A 369 3.21 10.66 20.36
C ILE A 369 3.41 9.40 19.51
N PHE A 370 2.59 8.40 19.80
CA PHE A 370 2.47 7.19 19.00
C PHE A 370 1.16 7.18 18.23
N SER A 371 1.19 6.59 17.04
CA SER A 371 -0.01 6.13 16.36
C SER A 371 0.32 4.94 15.47
N GLY A 372 -0.61 3.99 15.34
CA GLY A 372 -0.39 2.85 14.47
C GLY A 372 -1.57 1.91 14.46
N LYS A 373 -1.54 0.99 13.50
CA LYS A 373 -2.48 -0.13 13.39
C LYS A 373 -1.70 -1.43 13.30
N ALA A 374 -2.19 -2.47 13.97
CA ALA A 374 -1.74 -3.83 13.76
C ALA A 374 -2.59 -4.49 12.68
N HIS A 375 -2.03 -5.49 11.99
CA HIS A 375 -2.86 -6.34 11.14
C HIS A 375 -3.89 -7.10 12.00
N PRO A 376 -5.15 -7.28 11.56
CA PRO A 376 -6.17 -7.98 12.36
C PRO A 376 -5.73 -9.37 12.84
N LEU A 377 -4.96 -10.07 12.00
CA LEU A 377 -4.38 -11.39 12.30
C LEU A 377 -3.00 -11.36 12.97
N ASP A 378 -2.36 -10.19 13.14
CA ASP A 378 -1.04 -10.07 13.80
C ASP A 378 -1.20 -9.85 15.30
N ILE A 379 -1.27 -10.96 16.04
CA ILE A 379 -1.35 -10.98 17.51
C ILE A 379 -0.17 -10.24 18.15
N LYS A 380 1.04 -10.34 17.58
CA LYS A 380 2.23 -9.66 18.13
C LYS A 380 2.15 -8.16 17.91
N GLY A 381 1.73 -7.73 16.72
CA GLY A 381 1.44 -6.33 16.42
C GLY A 381 0.39 -5.74 17.36
N LYS A 382 -0.71 -6.47 17.63
CA LYS A 382 -1.75 -6.04 18.58
C LYS A 382 -1.22 -5.90 20.00
N LYS A 383 -0.38 -6.83 20.48
CA LYS A 383 0.28 -6.72 21.79
C LYS A 383 1.18 -5.48 21.89
N ILE A 384 1.90 -5.15 20.81
CA ILE A 384 2.71 -3.92 20.76
C ILE A 384 1.82 -2.69 20.90
N VAL A 385 0.69 -2.62 20.19
CA VAL A 385 -0.27 -1.52 20.34
C VAL A 385 -0.77 -1.40 21.78
N LEU A 386 -1.20 -2.50 22.39
CA LEU A 386 -1.68 -2.51 23.78
C LEU A 386 -0.62 -2.00 24.77
N ASN A 387 0.64 -2.39 24.58
CA ASN A 387 1.75 -1.88 25.40
C ASN A 387 1.94 -0.36 25.24
N LEU A 388 1.85 0.17 24.01
CA LEU A 388 1.92 1.63 23.80
C LEU A 388 0.77 2.37 24.50
N VAL A 389 -0.42 1.78 24.51
CA VAL A 389 -1.60 2.32 25.20
C VAL A 389 -1.40 2.30 26.71
N GLU A 390 -0.89 1.20 27.26
CA GLU A 390 -0.54 1.09 28.67
C GLU A 390 0.47 2.17 29.08
N MET A 391 1.53 2.37 28.29
CA MET A 391 2.51 3.42 28.52
C MET A 391 1.90 4.83 28.44
N SER A 392 0.95 5.06 27.52
CA SER A 392 0.25 6.35 27.43
C SER A 392 -0.62 6.63 28.65
N ARG A 393 -1.20 5.59 29.28
CA ARG A 393 -1.97 5.73 30.52
C ARG A 393 -1.06 5.97 31.71
N LYS A 394 0.05 5.23 31.79
CA LYS A 394 1.04 5.35 32.87
C LYS A 394 1.72 6.72 32.89
N TYR A 395 1.98 7.30 31.71
CA TYR A 395 2.65 8.58 31.53
C TYR A 395 1.74 9.60 30.83
N SER A 396 0.51 9.76 31.30
CA SER A 396 -0.57 10.53 30.64
C SER A 396 -0.25 11.99 30.30
N ASN A 397 0.67 12.62 31.03
CA ASN A 397 1.10 14.00 30.76
C ASN A 397 2.17 14.11 29.66
N SER A 398 2.79 13.00 29.27
CA SER A 398 3.98 12.98 28.40
C SER A 398 3.93 11.98 27.26
N VAL A 399 3.08 10.95 27.32
CA VAL A 399 2.95 9.94 26.28
C VAL A 399 1.51 9.89 25.81
N VAL A 400 1.31 10.08 24.50
CA VAL A 400 0.00 10.04 23.86
C VAL A 400 -0.04 8.94 22.83
N PHE A 401 -1.12 8.14 22.85
CA PHE A 401 -1.44 7.21 21.78
C PHE A 401 -2.66 7.73 21.00
N MET A 402 -2.47 8.09 19.73
CA MET A 402 -3.56 8.49 18.84
C MET A 402 -4.11 7.28 18.09
N GLU A 403 -5.36 6.95 18.36
CA GLU A 403 -6.07 5.84 17.73
C GLU A 403 -6.32 6.03 16.24
N ASN A 404 -6.50 4.88 15.57
CA ASN A 404 -6.91 4.78 14.18
C ASN A 404 -6.01 5.55 13.20
N TYR A 405 -4.71 5.27 13.22
CA TYR A 405 -3.74 5.86 12.30
C TYR A 405 -4.27 6.00 10.87
N ASP A 406 -4.14 7.21 10.32
CA ASP A 406 -4.54 7.57 8.97
C ASP A 406 -3.57 8.60 8.36
N MET A 407 -3.86 9.07 7.15
CA MET A 407 -3.01 10.02 6.45
C MET A 407 -2.91 11.37 7.15
N GLU A 408 -3.99 11.84 7.79
CA GLU A 408 -4.01 13.11 8.51
C GLU A 408 -3.07 13.06 9.72
N ILE A 409 -3.18 12.02 10.53
CA ILE A 409 -2.26 11.78 11.65
C ILE A 409 -0.81 11.71 11.15
N GLY A 410 -0.56 10.97 10.06
CA GLY A 410 0.76 10.85 9.47
C GLY A 410 1.34 12.20 9.06
N GLN A 411 0.55 13.05 8.41
CA GLN A 411 0.97 14.39 8.00
C GLN A 411 1.27 15.28 9.20
N MET A 412 0.38 15.30 10.22
CA MET A 412 0.58 16.13 11.41
C MET A 412 1.85 15.74 12.16
N LEU A 413 2.09 14.44 12.35
CA LEU A 413 3.26 13.95 13.06
C LEU A 413 4.56 14.19 12.29
N THR A 414 4.60 13.85 11.00
CA THR A 414 5.83 13.99 10.19
C THR A 414 6.24 15.44 9.99
N ARG A 415 5.30 16.39 10.04
CA ARG A 415 5.58 17.82 9.91
C ARG A 415 5.94 18.49 11.25
N GLY A 416 5.32 18.07 12.36
CA GLY A 416 5.37 18.80 13.63
C GLY A 416 6.23 18.20 14.74
N CYS A 417 6.69 16.95 14.63
CA CYS A 417 7.55 16.38 15.67
C CYS A 417 9.00 16.89 15.55
N ASP A 418 9.70 17.02 16.67
CA ASP A 418 11.12 17.40 16.69
C ASP A 418 12.00 16.21 16.25
N VAL A 419 11.61 15.00 16.64
CA VAL A 419 12.36 13.77 16.36
C VAL A 419 11.40 12.70 15.86
N TRP A 420 11.65 12.20 14.65
CA TRP A 420 10.94 11.04 14.10
C TRP A 420 11.66 9.74 14.45
N LEU A 421 10.99 8.87 15.21
CA LEU A 421 11.56 7.60 15.63
C LEU A 421 11.48 6.56 14.49
N ASN A 422 12.64 6.15 13.97
CA ASN A 422 12.76 5.12 12.94
C ASN A 422 13.78 4.04 13.32
N ASN A 423 13.29 2.93 13.86
CA ASN A 423 14.12 1.88 14.47
C ASN A 423 13.78 0.45 14.00
N PRO A 424 13.49 0.17 12.70
CA PRO A 424 13.23 -1.18 12.25
C PRO A 424 14.47 -2.07 12.39
N ARG A 425 14.28 -3.39 12.48
CA ARG A 425 15.38 -4.37 12.42
C ARG A 425 16.03 -4.27 11.03
N ARG A 426 17.36 -4.17 11.00
CA ARG A 426 18.13 -4.05 9.76
C ARG A 426 17.77 -5.19 8.80
N LEU A 427 17.65 -4.88 7.51
CA LEU A 427 17.22 -5.79 6.43
C LEU A 427 15.75 -6.25 6.44
N ASN A 428 14.95 -5.85 7.42
CA ASN A 428 13.51 -6.14 7.44
C ASN A 428 12.64 -4.94 7.02
N GLU A 429 13.26 -3.80 6.72
CA GLU A 429 12.64 -2.66 6.03
C GLU A 429 13.32 -2.54 4.66
N ALA A 430 12.48 -2.39 3.62
CA ALA A 430 12.87 -2.33 2.23
C ALA A 430 13.35 -0.94 1.79
#